data_AF-A0A835VPU7-F1
#
_entry.id   AF-A0A835VPU7-F1
#
_cell.length_a   1.000
_cell.length_b   1.000
_cell.length_c   1.000
_cell.angle_alpha   90.00
_cell.angle_beta   90.00
_cell.angle_gamma   90.00
#
_symmetry.space_group_name_H-M   'P 1'
#
loop_
_entity.id
_entity.type
_entity.pdbx_description
1 polymer ?
#
loop_
_entity_poly.entity_id
_entity_poly.type
_entity_poly.pdbx_seq_one_letter_code
_entity_poly.pdbx_strand_id
1 'polypeptide(L)'
;MKMLNSALLMLSASIILSVLTVGSFHTAFADFQLSKPYVLDGGGYAFDDKTIENSFIELSFLPAEQVGSKIKMKINDGTIIFEGKDFLFKQFDADILREGRFLRLIGFAEDNQGEQISLRFFGKQLGKSTDEFVYELRGKLERSGEEFDLYYITRSGLEVAPQL
;
A
#
# COMPACT_ATOMS: atom_id res chain seq x y z
N MET A 1 6.24 4.95 68.03
CA MET A 1 7.46 4.71 67.22
C MET A 1 7.42 3.46 66.32
N LYS A 2 6.24 2.86 66.03
CA LYS A 2 6.08 1.76 65.06
C LYS A 2 5.59 2.22 63.67
N MET A 3 4.95 3.40 63.59
CA MET A 3 4.39 3.92 62.33
C MET A 3 5.41 4.54 61.38
N LEU A 4 6.62 4.86 61.87
CA LEU A 4 7.67 5.49 61.05
C LEU A 4 8.34 4.48 60.10
N ASN A 5 8.43 3.21 60.49
CA ASN A 5 9.01 2.14 59.66
C ASN A 5 8.06 1.68 58.55
N SER A 6 6.75 1.70 58.79
CA SER A 6 5.75 1.33 57.77
C SER A 6 5.65 2.36 56.64
N ALA A 7 5.82 3.65 56.94
CA ALA A 7 5.81 4.71 55.93
C ALA A 7 7.03 4.62 54.98
N LEU A 8 8.21 4.30 55.52
CA LEU A 8 9.44 4.15 54.73
C LEU A 8 9.42 2.90 53.83
N LEU A 9 8.77 1.82 54.29
CA LEU A 9 8.50 0.61 53.50
C LEU A 9 7.47 0.86 52.38
N MET A 10 6.46 1.69 52.60
CA MET A 10 5.50 2.06 51.55
C MET A 10 6.09 3.02 50.51
N LEU A 11 6.97 3.94 50.91
CA LEU A 11 7.66 4.83 49.96
C LEU A 11 8.65 4.08 49.06
N SER A 12 9.34 3.06 49.59
CA SER A 12 10.26 2.24 48.80
C SER A 12 9.53 1.28 47.85
N ALA A 13 8.37 0.74 48.23
CA ALA A 13 7.54 -0.09 47.35
C ALA A 13 6.98 0.70 46.14
N SER A 14 6.62 1.98 46.32
CA SER A 14 6.10 2.83 45.23
C SER A 14 7.16 3.22 44.20
N ILE A 15 8.44 3.36 44.60
CA ILE A 15 9.54 3.69 43.68
C ILE A 15 9.93 2.48 42.82
N ILE A 16 9.77 1.26 43.33
CA ILE A 16 10.07 0.04 42.56
C ILE A 16 8.96 -0.24 41.53
N LEU A 17 7.70 0.14 41.82
CA LEU A 17 6.58 -0.05 40.90
C LEU A 17 6.58 0.95 39.72
N SER A 18 7.17 2.15 39.89
CA SER A 18 7.28 3.13 38.79
C SER A 18 8.39 2.83 37.79
N VAL A 19 9.35 1.95 38.13
CA VAL A 19 10.43 1.53 37.22
C VAL A 19 10.03 0.32 36.36
N LEU A 20 8.90 -0.34 36.66
CA LEU A 20 8.37 -1.47 35.91
C LEU A 20 7.40 -1.08 34.78
N THR A 21 7.20 0.21 34.51
CA THR A 21 6.65 0.65 33.22
C THR A 21 7.74 0.56 32.15
N VAL A 22 8.22 -0.65 31.90
CA VAL A 22 8.97 -0.99 30.70
C VAL A 22 8.04 -0.62 29.55
N GLY A 23 8.35 0.50 28.90
CA GLY A 23 7.53 1.07 27.84
C GLY A 23 7.15 -0.03 26.86
N SER A 24 5.87 -0.36 26.83
CA SER A 24 5.31 -1.14 25.72
C SER A 24 5.33 -0.20 24.53
N PHE A 25 6.47 -0.14 23.84
CA PHE A 25 6.55 0.49 22.53
C PHE A 25 5.70 -0.38 21.60
N HIS A 26 4.40 -0.08 21.50
CA HIS A 26 3.64 -0.49 20.34
C HIS A 26 4.25 0.28 19.16
N THR A 27 5.00 -0.41 18.32
CA THR A 27 5.36 0.09 17.00
C THR A 27 4.03 0.39 16.29
N ALA A 28 3.72 1.67 16.08
CA ALA A 28 2.62 2.06 15.24
C ALA A 28 3.00 1.66 13.80
N PHE A 29 2.40 0.58 13.31
CA PHE A 29 2.56 0.20 11.92
C PHE A 29 1.80 1.19 11.02
N ALA A 30 2.25 1.35 9.77
CA ALA A 30 1.60 2.21 8.80
C ALA A 30 0.11 1.86 8.66
N ASP A 31 -0.76 2.87 8.67
CA ASP A 31 -2.13 2.79 8.20
C ASP A 31 -2.34 3.90 7.16
N PHE A 32 -3.23 3.65 6.19
CA PHE A 32 -3.53 4.67 5.18
C PHE A 32 -4.20 5.87 5.83
N GLN A 33 -3.60 7.03 5.65
CA GLN A 33 -4.13 8.29 6.13
C GLN A 33 -4.95 8.93 5.01
N LEU A 34 -6.19 9.28 5.31
CA LEU A 34 -7.04 10.00 4.36
C LEU A 34 -6.40 11.33 3.96
N SER A 35 -6.59 11.70 2.70
CA SER A 35 -6.12 12.95 2.11
C SER A 35 -4.60 13.15 2.13
N LYS A 36 -3.81 12.09 2.35
CA LYS A 36 -2.36 12.10 2.13
C LYS A 36 -2.03 11.40 0.81
N PRO A 37 -1.12 11.95 -0.02
CA PRO A 37 -0.73 11.31 -1.25
C PRO A 37 0.18 10.11 -0.97
N TYR A 38 0.00 9.05 -1.74
CA TYR A 38 0.80 7.84 -1.71
C TYR A 38 1.25 7.48 -3.12
N VAL A 39 2.43 6.87 -3.22
CA VAL A 39 2.88 6.19 -4.41
C VAL A 39 2.79 4.69 -4.17
N LEU A 40 2.38 3.93 -5.18
CA LEU A 40 2.57 2.49 -5.26
C LEU A 40 3.42 2.20 -6.48
N ASP A 41 4.59 1.59 -6.26
CA ASP A 41 5.55 1.26 -7.30
C ASP A 41 6.03 -0.18 -7.15
N GLY A 42 6.32 -0.81 -8.28
CA GLY A 42 6.90 -2.14 -8.32
C GLY A 42 6.68 -2.82 -9.66
N GLY A 43 6.76 -4.14 -9.66
CA GLY A 43 6.67 -4.89 -10.89
C GLY A 43 6.76 -6.39 -10.68
N GLY A 44 6.83 -7.08 -11.80
CA GLY A 44 6.92 -8.52 -11.89
C GLY A 44 6.70 -8.93 -13.32
N TYR A 45 5.71 -9.80 -13.54
CA TYR A 45 5.52 -10.46 -14.83
C TYR A 45 4.09 -10.30 -15.36
N ALA A 46 4.01 -10.12 -16.67
CA ALA A 46 2.83 -10.32 -17.48
C ALA A 46 3.07 -11.54 -18.38
N PHE A 47 2.16 -12.50 -18.38
CA PHE A 47 2.39 -13.76 -19.08
C PHE A 47 1.12 -14.41 -19.62
N ASP A 48 1.27 -15.17 -20.70
CA ASP A 48 0.24 -16.02 -21.28
C ASP A 48 0.80 -17.45 -21.48
N ASP A 49 0.22 -18.23 -22.40
CA ASP A 49 0.69 -19.59 -22.71
C ASP A 49 1.97 -19.62 -23.58
N LYS A 50 2.43 -18.47 -24.09
CA LYS A 50 3.52 -18.33 -25.06
C LYS A 50 4.68 -17.48 -24.56
N THR A 51 4.40 -16.42 -23.80
CA THR A 51 5.38 -15.41 -23.40
C THR A 51 5.31 -15.09 -21.90
N ILE A 52 6.45 -14.66 -21.37
CA ILE A 52 6.57 -14.09 -20.03
C ILE A 52 7.41 -12.82 -20.19
N GLU A 53 6.80 -11.67 -19.93
CA GLU A 53 7.41 -10.37 -20.09
C GLU A 53 7.52 -9.67 -18.75
N ASN A 54 8.61 -8.93 -18.55
CA ASN A 54 8.71 -8.05 -17.40
C ASN A 54 7.71 -6.90 -17.53
N SER A 55 7.04 -6.56 -16.44
CA SER A 55 6.14 -5.43 -16.40
C SER A 55 6.22 -4.68 -15.07
N PHE A 56 6.08 -3.37 -15.14
CA PHE A 56 6.23 -2.45 -14.02
C PHE A 56 5.01 -1.55 -13.91
N ILE A 57 4.69 -1.13 -12.69
CA ILE A 57 3.59 -0.22 -12.43
C ILE A 57 4.05 0.86 -11.45
N GLU A 58 3.61 2.09 -11.70
CA GLU A 58 3.70 3.20 -10.77
C GLU A 58 2.35 3.92 -10.72
N LEU A 59 1.87 4.21 -9.52
CA LEU A 59 0.58 4.83 -9.26
C LEU A 59 0.71 5.90 -8.17
N SER A 60 0.40 7.15 -8.47
CA SER A 60 0.14 8.17 -7.46
C SER A 60 -1.36 8.22 -7.15
N PHE A 61 -1.70 8.16 -5.87
CA PHE A 61 -3.09 8.16 -5.42
C PHE A 61 -3.30 8.86 -4.09
N LEU A 62 -4.56 9.23 -3.87
CA LEU A 62 -5.05 9.84 -2.64
C LEU A 62 -6.17 8.96 -2.05
N PRO A 63 -6.01 8.39 -0.84
CA PRO A 63 -7.12 7.81 -0.10
C PRO A 63 -8.14 8.91 0.21
N ALA A 64 -9.30 8.89 -0.45
CA ALA A 64 -10.21 10.04 -0.51
C ALA A 64 -11.39 9.94 0.47
N GLU A 65 -12.05 8.78 0.52
CA GLU A 65 -13.28 8.58 1.30
C GLU A 65 -13.27 7.20 1.95
N GLN A 66 -13.58 7.12 3.24
CA GLN A 66 -13.76 5.84 3.94
C GLN A 66 -15.25 5.56 4.19
N VAL A 67 -15.72 4.40 3.75
CA VAL A 67 -17.07 3.89 4.01
C VAL A 67 -16.93 2.49 4.62
N GLY A 68 -17.17 2.38 5.92
CA GLY A 68 -16.94 1.15 6.68
C GLY A 68 -15.46 0.73 6.63
N SER A 69 -15.20 -0.50 6.19
CA SER A 69 -13.84 -1.04 6.05
C SER A 69 -13.23 -0.83 4.66
N LYS A 70 -13.83 0.01 3.81
CA LYS A 70 -13.36 0.32 2.46
C LYS A 70 -12.94 1.79 2.40
N ILE A 71 -11.78 2.07 1.81
CA ILE A 71 -11.31 3.41 1.48
C ILE A 71 -11.24 3.51 -0.04
N LYS A 72 -11.99 4.43 -0.63
CA LYS A 72 -11.88 4.74 -2.06
C LYS A 72 -10.61 5.53 -2.31
N MET A 73 -9.91 5.17 -3.38
CA MET A 73 -8.72 5.86 -3.84
C MET A 73 -9.09 6.77 -5.02
N LYS A 74 -8.59 7.99 -5.00
CA LYS A 74 -8.53 8.85 -6.19
C LYS A 74 -7.14 8.70 -6.79
N ILE A 75 -7.05 8.13 -7.99
CA ILE A 75 -5.79 8.06 -8.73
C ILE A 75 -5.51 9.45 -9.31
N ASN A 76 -4.32 9.97 -9.06
CA ASN A 76 -3.87 11.26 -9.60
C ASN A 76 -3.17 11.05 -10.94
N ASP A 77 -2.26 10.08 -10.97
CA ASP A 77 -1.47 9.71 -12.13
C ASP A 77 -1.04 8.25 -12.00
N GLY A 78 -0.64 7.65 -13.11
CA GLY A 78 0.20 6.48 -13.07
C GLY A 78 0.45 5.87 -14.45
N THR A 79 1.40 4.95 -14.43
CA THR A 79 1.96 4.33 -15.62
C THR A 79 2.08 2.83 -15.39
N ILE A 80 1.89 2.07 -16.44
CA ILE A 80 2.28 0.66 -16.51
C ILE A 80 3.17 0.45 -17.73
N ILE A 81 4.28 -0.24 -17.52
CA ILE A 81 5.23 -0.60 -18.58
C ILE A 81 4.95 -2.05 -18.96
N PHE A 82 4.54 -2.30 -20.19
CA PHE A 82 4.26 -3.64 -20.71
C PHE A 82 4.85 -3.77 -22.11
N GLU A 83 5.56 -4.87 -22.39
CA GLU A 83 6.28 -5.10 -23.66
C GLU A 83 7.23 -3.93 -24.03
N GLY A 84 7.83 -3.29 -23.02
CA GLY A 84 8.72 -2.15 -23.18
C GLY A 84 8.05 -0.84 -23.60
N LYS A 85 6.71 -0.78 -23.59
CA LYS A 85 5.92 0.43 -23.84
C LYS A 85 5.31 0.98 -22.55
N ASP A 86 5.26 2.30 -22.47
CA ASP A 86 4.59 3.01 -21.38
C ASP A 86 3.11 3.24 -21.73
N PHE A 87 2.22 2.80 -20.86
CA PHE A 87 0.79 3.09 -20.94
C PHE A 87 0.39 3.97 -19.77
N LEU A 88 -0.17 5.14 -20.08
CA LEU A 88 -0.63 6.11 -19.11
C LEU A 88 -2.08 5.83 -18.71
N PHE A 89 -2.32 5.85 -17.41
CA PHE A 89 -3.64 5.61 -16.86
C PHE A 89 -4.64 6.73 -17.19
N LYS A 90 -5.79 6.37 -17.77
CA LYS A 90 -6.85 7.33 -18.16
C LYS A 90 -8.09 7.28 -17.27
N GLN A 91 -8.51 6.09 -16.83
CA GLN A 91 -9.64 5.94 -15.91
C GLN A 91 -9.47 4.72 -15.01
N PHE A 92 -9.63 4.92 -13.71
CA PHE A 92 -9.45 3.88 -12.69
C PHE A 92 -10.54 3.95 -11.62
N ASP A 93 -10.99 2.78 -11.20
CA ASP A 93 -11.67 2.54 -9.93
C ASP A 93 -10.73 1.76 -9.03
N ALA A 94 -10.42 2.32 -7.86
CA ALA A 94 -9.45 1.76 -6.95
C ALA A 94 -9.91 1.87 -5.50
N ASP A 95 -9.73 0.77 -4.76
CA ASP A 95 -10.16 0.64 -3.38
C ASP A 95 -9.09 -0.03 -2.52
N ILE A 96 -8.89 0.52 -1.33
CA ILE A 96 -8.27 -0.18 -0.22
C ILE A 96 -9.37 -0.83 0.61
N LEU A 97 -9.20 -2.10 0.94
CA LEU A 97 -10.21 -2.90 1.64
C LEU A 97 -9.64 -3.48 2.93
N ARG A 98 -10.50 -3.61 3.93
CA ARG A 98 -10.22 -4.27 5.21
C ARG A 98 -8.96 -3.69 5.87
N GLU A 99 -8.96 -2.38 6.09
CA GLU A 99 -7.90 -1.65 6.81
C GLU A 99 -6.52 -1.84 6.15
N GLY A 100 -6.42 -1.67 4.83
CA GLY A 100 -5.15 -1.81 4.12
C GLY A 100 -4.79 -3.24 3.73
N ARG A 101 -5.48 -4.28 4.21
CA ARG A 101 -5.08 -5.67 3.93
C ARG A 101 -5.22 -6.08 2.47
N PHE A 102 -6.09 -5.42 1.72
CA PHE A 102 -6.28 -5.70 0.30
C PHE A 102 -6.40 -4.42 -0.51
N LEU A 103 -6.01 -4.50 -1.77
CA LEU A 103 -6.15 -3.45 -2.77
C LEU A 103 -6.92 -4.01 -3.97
N ARG A 104 -7.82 -3.23 -4.56
CA ARG A 104 -8.45 -3.55 -5.85
C ARG A 104 -8.20 -2.38 -6.78
N LEU A 105 -7.80 -2.66 -8.00
CA LEU A 105 -7.60 -1.65 -9.03
C LEU A 105 -8.13 -2.17 -10.36
N ILE A 106 -9.00 -1.41 -10.99
CA ILE A 106 -9.54 -1.72 -12.32
C ILE A 106 -9.52 -0.46 -13.16
N GLY A 107 -9.09 -0.55 -14.41
CA GLY A 107 -9.17 0.59 -15.32
C GLY A 107 -8.55 0.34 -16.68
N PHE A 108 -8.30 1.43 -17.41
CA PHE A 108 -7.65 1.39 -18.71
C PHE A 108 -6.52 2.40 -18.85
N ALA A 109 -5.48 1.98 -19.55
CA ALA A 109 -4.30 2.76 -19.86
C ALA A 109 -4.12 2.86 -21.37
N GLU A 110 -3.46 3.91 -21.84
CA GLU A 110 -3.25 4.18 -23.26
C GLU A 110 -1.79 4.61 -23.50
N ASP A 111 -1.18 4.11 -24.56
CA ASP A 111 0.15 4.55 -24.99
C ASP A 111 0.10 5.85 -25.81
N ASN A 112 1.25 6.35 -26.25
CA ASN A 112 1.34 7.57 -27.05
C ASN A 112 0.83 7.42 -28.50
N GLN A 113 0.50 6.20 -28.93
CA GLN A 113 -0.05 5.88 -30.25
C GLN A 113 -1.58 5.64 -30.20
N GLY A 114 -2.17 5.65 -29.00
CA GLY A 114 -3.60 5.39 -28.79
C GLY A 114 -3.94 3.91 -28.61
N GLU A 115 -2.95 3.03 -28.45
CA GLU A 115 -3.19 1.62 -28.11
C GLU A 115 -3.66 1.55 -26.66
N GLN A 116 -4.84 0.94 -26.44
CA GLN A 116 -5.45 0.81 -25.14
C GLN A 116 -5.22 -0.59 -24.55
N ILE A 117 -4.96 -0.63 -23.26
CA ILE A 117 -5.00 -1.84 -22.44
C ILE A 117 -6.03 -1.70 -21.32
N SER A 118 -6.66 -2.81 -20.94
CA SER A 118 -7.50 -2.88 -19.75
C SER A 118 -6.81 -3.70 -18.66
N LEU A 119 -6.99 -3.29 -17.41
CA LEU A 119 -6.25 -3.85 -16.28
C LEU A 119 -7.20 -4.14 -15.13
N ARG A 120 -6.98 -5.29 -14.49
CA ARG A 120 -7.66 -5.68 -13.25
C ARG A 120 -6.65 -6.29 -12.30
N PHE A 121 -6.41 -5.64 -11.18
CA PHE A 121 -5.58 -6.14 -10.08
C PHE A 121 -6.40 -6.38 -8.81
N PHE A 122 -6.03 -7.45 -8.12
CA PHE A 122 -6.35 -7.68 -6.72
C PHE A 122 -5.07 -7.89 -5.94
N GLY A 123 -4.86 -7.04 -4.94
CA GLY A 123 -3.69 -7.02 -4.08
C GLY A 123 -3.97 -7.58 -2.70
N LYS A 124 -3.02 -8.35 -2.18
CA LYS A 124 -2.98 -8.79 -0.77
C LYS A 124 -1.72 -8.24 -0.11
N GLN A 125 -1.88 -7.67 1.06
CA GLN A 125 -0.75 -7.19 1.84
C GLN A 125 0.13 -8.37 2.30
N LEU A 126 1.43 -8.29 2.00
CA LEU A 126 2.45 -9.23 2.47
C LEU A 126 3.12 -8.75 3.76
N GLY A 127 3.24 -7.43 3.94
CA GLY A 127 3.86 -6.82 5.11
C GLY A 127 3.62 -5.32 5.18
N LYS A 128 4.03 -4.70 6.28
CA LYS A 128 4.10 -3.24 6.42
C LYS A 128 5.22 -2.84 7.39
N SER A 129 5.79 -1.67 7.15
CA SER A 129 6.71 -0.98 8.05
C SER A 129 5.98 0.20 8.73
N THR A 130 6.74 1.17 9.26
CA THR A 130 6.19 2.44 9.77
C THR A 130 5.61 3.33 8.67
N ASP A 131 6.18 3.26 7.48
CA ASP A 131 5.92 4.23 6.41
C ASP A 131 5.51 3.59 5.08
N GLU A 132 5.67 2.27 4.97
CA GLU A 132 5.43 1.55 3.72
C GLU A 132 4.57 0.29 3.92
N PHE A 133 3.85 -0.07 2.88
CA PHE A 133 3.11 -1.32 2.72
C PHE A 133 3.73 -2.12 1.59
N VAL A 134 3.73 -3.45 1.71
CA VAL A 134 4.13 -4.34 0.62
C VAL A 134 2.93 -5.17 0.20
N TYR A 135 2.65 -5.21 -1.09
CA TYR A 135 1.56 -5.95 -1.68
C TYR A 135 2.05 -6.98 -2.70
N GLU A 136 1.40 -8.14 -2.68
CA GLU A 136 1.34 -9.05 -3.82
C GLU A 136 0.12 -8.68 -4.64
N LEU A 137 0.29 -8.23 -5.89
CA LEU A 137 -0.82 -7.99 -6.81
C LEU A 137 -0.90 -9.12 -7.82
N ARG A 138 -2.12 -9.64 -8.01
CA ARG A 138 -2.44 -10.58 -9.07
C ARG A 138 -3.55 -10.03 -9.92
N GLY A 139 -3.51 -10.28 -11.22
CA GLY A 139 -4.42 -9.61 -12.13
C GLY A 139 -4.44 -10.14 -13.54
N LYS A 140 -5.11 -9.37 -14.39
CA LYS A 140 -5.17 -9.59 -15.84
C LYS A 140 -4.98 -8.27 -16.56
N LEU A 141 -4.21 -8.31 -17.65
CA LEU A 141 -4.06 -7.26 -18.65
C LEU A 141 -4.70 -7.77 -19.94
N GLU A 142 -5.55 -6.96 -20.57
CA GLU A 142 -6.12 -7.28 -21.88
C GLU A 142 -5.69 -6.23 -22.89
N ARG A 143 -5.15 -6.67 -24.03
CA ARG A 143 -4.70 -5.83 -25.15
C ARG A 143 -5.20 -6.44 -26.45
N SER A 144 -6.04 -5.71 -27.18
CA SER A 144 -6.53 -6.13 -28.51
C SER A 144 -7.14 -7.56 -28.55
N GLY A 145 -7.77 -8.00 -27.46
CA GLY A 145 -8.38 -9.33 -27.33
C GLY A 145 -7.43 -10.44 -26.86
N GLU A 146 -6.15 -10.13 -26.65
CA GLU A 146 -5.18 -11.00 -25.97
C GLU A 146 -5.21 -10.71 -24.47
N GLU A 147 -5.12 -11.76 -23.65
CA GLU A 147 -5.19 -11.67 -22.20
C GLU A 147 -3.91 -12.24 -21.57
N PHE A 148 -3.31 -11.45 -20.68
CA PHE A 148 -2.11 -11.79 -19.95
C PHE A 148 -2.43 -11.83 -18.45
N ASP A 149 -2.01 -12.88 -17.77
CA ASP A 149 -2.01 -12.94 -16.31
C ASP A 149 -0.90 -12.05 -15.76
N LEU A 150 -1.17 -11.38 -14.65
CA LEU A 150 -0.25 -10.46 -13.98
C LEU A 150 0.12 -10.97 -12.60
N TYR A 151 1.41 -10.92 -12.26
CA TYR A 151 1.93 -11.20 -10.92
C TYR A 151 3.01 -10.18 -10.52
N TYR A 152 2.71 -9.34 -9.52
CA TYR A 152 3.54 -8.19 -9.14
C TYR A 152 3.81 -8.22 -7.65
N ILE A 153 5.00 -7.77 -7.26
CA ILE A 153 5.28 -7.32 -5.90
C ILE A 153 5.47 -5.81 -5.95
N THR A 154 4.72 -5.10 -5.12
CA THR A 154 4.78 -3.65 -5.06
C THR A 154 4.97 -3.17 -3.65
N ARG A 155 5.58 -2.00 -3.51
CA ARG A 155 5.59 -1.22 -2.27
C ARG A 155 4.66 -0.03 -2.43
N SER A 156 4.11 0.45 -1.33
CA SER A 156 3.39 1.72 -1.31
C SER A 156 3.77 2.52 -0.08
N GLY A 157 4.08 3.80 -0.26
CA GLY A 157 4.48 4.71 0.81
C GLY A 157 3.97 6.12 0.55
N LEU A 158 4.12 7.00 1.54
CA LEU A 158 3.77 8.40 1.38
C LEU A 158 4.56 9.02 0.22
N GLU A 159 3.89 9.80 -0.62
CA GLU A 159 4.55 10.56 -1.67
C GLU A 159 5.41 11.63 -1.01
N VAL A 160 6.73 11.50 -1.12
CA VAL A 160 7.68 12.49 -0.60
C VAL A 160 7.80 13.58 -1.64
N ALA A 161 7.44 14.82 -1.27
CA ALA A 161 7.65 15.97 -2.14
C ALA A 161 9.14 16.04 -2.53
N PRO A 162 9.47 16.28 -3.81
CA PRO A 162 10.86 16.44 -4.22
C PRO A 162 11.50 17.53 -3.36
N GLN A 163 12.63 17.22 -2.73
CA GLN A 163 13.39 18.23 -2.01
C GLN A 163 13.96 19.20 -3.06
N LEU A 164 13.50 20.45 -3.00
CA LEU A 164 13.95 21.56 -3.84
C LEU A 164 15.41 21.94 -3.50
#